data_AF-R4G3R2-F1
#
_entry.id   AF-R4G3R2-F1
#
_cell.length_a   1.000
_cell.length_b   1.000
_cell.length_c   1.000
_cell.angle_alpha   90.00
_cell.angle_beta   90.00
_cell.angle_gamma   90.00
#
_symmetry.space_group_name_H-M   'P 1'
#
loop_
_entity.id
_entity.type
_entity.pdbx_description
1 polymer ?
#
loop_
_entity_poly.entity_id
_entity_poly.type
_entity_poly.pdbx_seq_one_letter_code
_entity_poly.pdbx_strand_id
1 'polypeptide(L)'
;MRSGAARGDVASTERSPGKGLHVNFSEKGEVKERREKFLTAKYGSHQMSLIRKRLAVEMWLYDELQKLYESADKTTPEVEVDIDELLDMDDDAQRRNHLQGVLCDAKKSPHDVKKFVDDLLERTKTL
;
A
#
# COMPACT_ATOMS: atom_id res chain seq x y z
N MET A 1 -17.08 54.30 38.38
CA MET A 1 -16.79 52.93 38.88
C MET A 1 -17.89 51.99 38.39
N ARG A 2 -17.50 50.76 37.98
CA ARG A 2 -18.29 49.61 37.47
C ARG A 2 -18.70 49.71 35.98
N SER A 3 -18.00 49.08 35.03
CA SER A 3 -17.90 47.63 34.68
C SER A 3 -19.24 47.07 34.19
N GLY A 4 -19.41 46.40 33.04
CA GLY A 4 -18.54 45.95 31.93
C GLY A 4 -19.32 44.95 31.04
N ALA A 5 -18.91 44.81 29.76
CA ALA A 5 -19.06 43.68 28.81
C ALA A 5 -20.47 43.07 28.51
N ALA A 6 -20.81 42.51 27.34
CA ALA A 6 -20.05 42.07 26.17
C ALA A 6 -20.94 42.11 24.90
N ARG A 7 -20.33 42.36 23.75
CA ARG A 7 -20.88 42.14 22.40
C ARG A 7 -20.06 41.05 21.72
N GLY A 8 -20.70 40.30 20.82
CA GLY A 8 -20.05 39.83 19.60
C GLY A 8 -19.86 38.33 19.49
N ASP A 9 -20.37 37.80 18.38
CA ASP A 9 -20.59 36.42 17.98
C ASP A 9 -19.44 35.88 17.11
N VAL A 10 -19.36 34.54 17.01
CA VAL A 10 -18.76 33.72 15.93
C VAL A 10 -17.24 33.78 15.66
N ALA A 11 -16.59 32.63 15.85
CA ALA A 11 -15.98 31.85 14.75
C ALA A 11 -15.33 30.57 15.29
N SER A 12 -15.96 29.42 15.01
CA SER A 12 -15.36 28.10 15.12
C SER A 12 -14.11 28.04 14.24
N THR A 13 -12.94 28.08 14.85
CA THR A 13 -11.69 27.79 14.14
C THR A 13 -11.51 26.27 14.07
N GLU A 14 -11.98 25.72 12.95
CA GLU A 14 -11.55 24.45 12.37
C GLU A 14 -10.02 24.30 12.51
N ARG A 15 -9.55 23.49 13.47
CA ARG A 15 -8.12 23.19 13.61
C ARG A 15 -7.72 22.19 12.54
N SER A 16 -7.22 22.70 11.42
CA SER A 16 -6.58 21.90 10.37
C SER A 16 -5.43 21.06 10.95
N PRO A 17 -5.31 19.76 10.60
CA PRO A 17 -4.21 18.91 11.06
C PRO A 17 -3.01 19.11 10.13
N GLY A 18 -2.22 20.14 10.39
CA GLY A 18 -1.01 20.35 9.60
C GLY A 18 -0.13 21.39 10.24
N LYS A 19 0.84 20.96 11.03
CA LYS A 19 2.09 21.67 11.33
C LYS A 19 3.05 20.77 12.11
N GLY A 20 4.11 20.34 11.43
CA GLY A 20 5.43 20.05 12.00
C GLY A 20 5.56 18.80 12.86
N LEU A 21 5.93 17.67 12.24
CA LEU A 21 6.67 16.60 12.91
C LEU A 21 8.10 17.10 13.20
N HIS A 22 8.24 18.09 14.08
CA HIS A 22 9.55 18.60 14.48
C HIS A 22 10.02 17.84 15.72
N VAL A 23 11.07 17.02 15.56
CA VAL A 23 11.73 16.36 16.70
C VAL A 23 12.72 17.35 17.31
N ASN A 24 12.34 17.94 18.44
CA ASN A 24 13.19 18.89 19.14
C ASN A 24 14.26 18.12 19.95
N PHE A 25 15.51 18.12 19.50
CA PHE A 25 16.64 17.72 20.34
C PHE A 25 17.15 18.96 21.07
N SER A 26 16.59 19.23 22.25
CA SER A 26 17.20 20.17 23.19
C SER A 26 18.35 19.44 23.89
N GLU A 27 19.57 19.62 23.42
CA GLU A 27 20.77 19.14 24.12
C GLU A 27 21.59 20.31 24.65
N LYS A 28 21.63 20.41 25.99
CA LYS A 28 22.84 20.69 26.77
C LYS A 28 22.67 20.06 28.15
N GLY A 29 23.12 18.82 28.31
CA GLY A 29 23.16 18.14 29.60
C GLY A 29 23.44 16.65 29.47
N GLU A 30 24.69 16.28 29.80
CA GLU A 30 25.26 14.94 29.99
C GLU A 30 24.52 13.71 29.43
N VAL A 31 25.14 13.15 28.39
CA VAL A 31 24.80 11.88 27.76
C VAL A 31 25.05 10.73 28.73
N LYS A 32 23.99 10.16 29.33
CA LYS A 32 24.04 8.84 29.97
C LYS A 32 22.81 8.00 29.61
N GLU A 33 22.96 7.26 28.52
CA GLU A 33 22.57 5.83 28.44
C GLU A 33 21.13 5.45 28.84
N ARG A 34 20.07 6.03 28.24
CA ARG A 34 18.73 5.37 28.25
C ARG A 34 17.65 5.97 27.33
N ARG A 35 17.94 6.27 26.07
CA ARG A 35 16.89 6.63 25.12
C ARG A 35 17.06 5.93 23.78
N GLU A 36 16.94 4.61 23.80
CA GLU A 36 16.45 3.87 22.63
C GLU A 36 14.95 4.19 22.46
N LYS A 37 14.65 5.43 22.09
CA LYS A 37 13.31 5.82 21.69
C LYS A 37 13.17 5.44 20.23
N PHE A 38 12.55 4.30 19.96
CA PHE A 38 12.19 3.92 18.59
C PHE A 38 11.38 5.05 17.96
N LEU A 39 11.93 5.70 16.93
CA LEU A 39 11.25 6.70 16.12
C LEU A 39 10.34 5.98 15.13
N THR A 40 9.32 5.28 15.63
CA THR A 40 8.29 4.69 14.77
C THR A 40 7.24 5.73 14.45
N ALA A 41 7.41 6.38 13.30
CA ALA A 41 6.37 7.20 12.72
C ALA A 41 5.17 6.32 12.34
N LYS A 42 3.96 6.83 12.56
CA LYS A 42 2.74 6.14 12.15
C LYS A 42 2.30 6.61 10.77
N TYR A 43 1.83 5.69 9.94
CA TYR A 43 1.16 6.03 8.69
C TYR A 43 -0.13 6.82 8.96
N GLY A 44 -0.35 7.87 8.18
CA GLY A 44 -1.62 8.60 8.18
C GLY A 44 -2.77 7.75 7.63
N SER A 45 -4.01 8.18 7.83
CA SER A 45 -5.21 7.43 7.39
C SER A 45 -5.16 7.05 5.89
N HIS A 46 -4.74 7.99 5.04
CA HIS A 46 -4.62 7.75 3.60
C HIS A 46 -3.55 6.70 3.26
N GLN A 47 -2.34 6.85 3.82
CA GLN A 47 -1.25 5.88 3.65
C GLN A 47 -1.68 4.49 4.13
N MET A 48 -2.33 4.40 5.29
CA MET A 48 -2.86 3.14 5.79
C MET A 48 -3.94 2.56 4.87
N SER A 49 -4.75 3.41 4.21
CA SER A 49 -5.70 2.95 3.21
C SER A 49 -5.02 2.38 1.98
N LEU A 50 -3.94 3.00 1.48
CA LEU A 50 -3.17 2.49 0.35
C LEU A 50 -2.50 1.16 0.68
N ILE A 51 -1.88 1.06 1.86
CA ILE A 51 -1.27 -0.19 2.36
C ILE A 51 -2.31 -1.32 2.38
N ARG A 52 -3.51 -1.06 2.91
CA ARG A 52 -4.59 -2.06 2.95
C ARG A 52 -5.06 -2.48 1.56
N LYS A 53 -5.18 -1.52 0.62
CA LYS A 53 -5.55 -1.81 -0.76
C LYS A 53 -4.49 -2.69 -1.44
N ARG A 54 -3.21 -2.30 -1.34
CA ARG A 54 -2.09 -3.08 -1.88
C ARG A 54 -2.11 -4.49 -1.32
N LEU A 55 -2.15 -4.63 0.01
CA LEU A 55 -2.22 -5.94 0.65
C LEU A 55 -3.40 -6.79 0.17
N ALA A 56 -4.57 -6.19 -0.07
CA ALA A 56 -5.71 -6.93 -0.61
C ALA A 56 -5.47 -7.46 -2.02
N VAL A 57 -4.76 -6.71 -2.87
CA VAL A 57 -4.37 -7.16 -4.22
C VAL A 57 -3.30 -8.26 -4.12
N GLU A 58 -2.28 -8.08 -3.30
CA GLU A 58 -1.21 -9.08 -3.05
C GLU A 58 -1.79 -10.42 -2.58
N MET A 59 -2.72 -10.37 -1.62
CA MET A 59 -3.34 -11.57 -1.05
C MET A 59 -4.22 -12.29 -2.08
N TRP A 60 -4.99 -11.54 -2.88
CA TRP A 60 -5.76 -12.12 -3.97
C TRP A 60 -4.86 -12.73 -5.05
N LEU A 61 -3.77 -12.05 -5.40
CA LEU A 61 -2.79 -12.51 -6.38
C LEU A 61 -2.21 -13.85 -5.97
N TYR A 62 -1.75 -13.97 -4.72
CA TYR A 62 -1.24 -15.22 -4.16
C TYR A 62 -2.26 -16.38 -4.28
N ASP A 63 -3.49 -16.17 -3.81
CA ASP A 63 -4.54 -17.20 -3.83
C ASP A 63 -4.88 -17.63 -5.27
N GLU A 64 -4.96 -16.68 -6.19
CA GLU A 64 -5.39 -16.95 -7.56
C GLU A 64 -4.28 -17.57 -8.41
N LEU A 65 -3.02 -17.19 -8.14
CA LEU A 65 -1.84 -17.84 -8.72
C LEU A 65 -1.73 -19.29 -8.23
N GLN A 66 -1.95 -19.55 -6.95
CA GLN A 66 -2.00 -20.93 -6.43
C GLN A 66 -3.03 -21.78 -7.18
N LYS A 67 -4.23 -21.25 -7.45
CA LYS A 67 -5.26 -21.97 -8.23
C LYS A 67 -4.85 -22.23 -9.67
N LEU A 68 -4.03 -21.37 -10.28
CA LEU A 68 -3.52 -21.52 -11.64
C LEU A 68 -2.47 -22.63 -11.75
N TYR A 69 -1.69 -22.83 -10.69
CA TYR A 69 -0.59 -23.81 -10.65
C TYR A 69 -0.90 -25.07 -9.83
N GLU A 70 -2.04 -25.10 -9.14
CA GLU A 70 -2.47 -26.21 -8.28
C GLU A 70 -2.45 -27.54 -9.04
N SER A 71 -1.38 -28.26 -8.79
CA SER A 71 -1.08 -29.60 -9.24
C SER A 71 -0.33 -30.22 -8.09
N ALA A 72 -0.66 -31.47 -7.76
CA ALA A 72 -0.18 -32.16 -6.55
C ALA A 72 1.35 -32.37 -6.46
N ASP A 73 2.12 -31.79 -7.37
CA ASP A 73 3.56 -31.94 -7.50
C ASP A 73 4.29 -30.76 -6.87
N LYS A 74 4.99 -31.05 -5.76
CA LYS A 74 5.91 -30.16 -5.05
C LYS A 74 7.13 -29.73 -5.87
N THR A 75 7.19 -30.15 -7.13
CA THR A 75 8.26 -29.84 -8.10
C THR A 75 7.90 -28.64 -8.98
N THR A 76 6.67 -28.13 -8.89
CA THR A 76 6.30 -26.91 -9.61
C THR A 76 7.07 -25.72 -9.02
N PRO A 77 7.79 -24.95 -9.85
CA PRO A 77 8.45 -23.75 -9.38
C PRO A 77 7.42 -22.77 -8.84
N GLU A 78 7.77 -22.11 -7.74
CA GLU A 78 6.97 -21.01 -7.18
C GLU A 78 7.09 -19.84 -8.16
N VAL A 79 5.99 -19.57 -8.86
CA VAL A 79 5.89 -18.41 -9.74
C VAL A 79 5.48 -17.22 -8.87
N GLU A 80 6.13 -16.08 -9.04
CA GLU A 80 5.84 -14.84 -8.34
C GLU A 80 5.62 -13.74 -9.39
N VAL A 81 4.67 -12.85 -9.14
CA VAL A 81 4.36 -11.70 -10.00
C VAL A 81 4.57 -10.43 -9.17
N ASP A 82 5.49 -9.57 -9.57
CA ASP A 82 5.77 -8.31 -8.86
C ASP A 82 4.78 -7.22 -9.27
N ILE A 83 4.01 -6.72 -8.29
CA ILE A 83 3.05 -5.64 -8.51
C ILE A 83 3.74 -4.32 -8.83
N ASP A 84 4.87 -4.01 -8.19
CA ASP A 84 5.58 -2.75 -8.41
C ASP A 84 6.12 -2.70 -9.85
N GLU A 85 6.65 -3.83 -10.35
CA GLU A 85 7.09 -3.93 -11.76
C GLU A 85 5.93 -3.67 -12.74
N LEU A 86 4.74 -4.21 -12.47
CA LEU A 86 3.55 -3.96 -13.30
C LEU A 86 3.10 -2.50 -13.25
N LEU A 87 3.17 -1.87 -12.07
CA LEU A 87 2.79 -0.46 -11.89
C LEU A 87 3.76 0.49 -12.59
N ASP A 88 5.03 0.11 -12.72
CA ASP A 88 6.05 0.86 -13.45
C ASP A 88 5.89 0.82 -14.98
N MET A 89 5.07 -0.09 -15.52
CA MET A 89 4.78 -0.17 -16.95
C MET A 89 3.71 0.84 -17.38
N ASP A 90 3.90 1.42 -18.58
CA ASP A 90 3.08 2.52 -19.10
C ASP A 90 1.68 2.10 -19.56
N ASP A 91 1.53 0.89 -20.11
CA ASP A 91 0.27 0.45 -20.73
C ASP A 91 -0.13 -1.00 -20.42
N ASP A 92 -1.44 -1.26 -20.52
CA ASP A 92 -2.02 -2.59 -20.23
C ASP A 92 -1.57 -3.65 -21.26
N ALA A 93 -1.18 -3.29 -22.49
CA ALA A 93 -0.71 -4.26 -23.47
C ALA A 93 0.68 -4.79 -23.12
N GLN A 94 1.58 -3.93 -22.65
CA GLN A 94 2.89 -4.29 -22.11
C GLN A 94 2.74 -5.19 -20.88
N ARG A 95 1.88 -4.79 -19.92
CA ARG A 95 1.61 -5.59 -18.71
C ARG A 95 1.07 -6.98 -19.06
N ARG A 96 0.13 -7.07 -20.00
CA ARG A 96 -0.39 -8.36 -20.49
C ARG A 96 0.71 -9.24 -21.09
N ASN A 97 1.58 -8.66 -21.92
CA ASN A 97 2.64 -9.41 -22.57
C ASN A 97 3.67 -9.93 -21.55
N HIS A 98 4.05 -9.09 -20.58
CA HIS A 98 4.90 -9.50 -19.47
C HIS A 98 4.27 -10.65 -18.67
N LEU A 99 3.00 -10.51 -18.26
CA LEU A 99 2.28 -11.54 -17.52
C LEU A 99 2.14 -12.85 -18.31
N GLN A 100 1.93 -12.80 -19.63
CA GLN A 100 1.91 -14.00 -20.46
C GLN A 100 3.26 -14.72 -20.50
N GLY A 101 4.37 -13.97 -20.44
CA GLY A 101 5.71 -14.54 -20.31
C GLY A 101 5.92 -15.23 -18.96
N VAL A 102 5.54 -14.56 -17.86
CA VAL A 102 5.65 -15.12 -16.51
C VAL A 102 4.77 -16.36 -16.33
N LEU A 103 3.56 -16.33 -16.90
CA LEU A 103 2.57 -17.40 -16.75
C LEU A 103 2.63 -18.47 -17.85
N CYS A 104 3.72 -18.55 -18.62
CA CYS A 104 3.81 -19.45 -19.77
C CYS A 104 3.68 -20.94 -19.38
N ASP A 105 4.12 -21.31 -18.18
CA ASP A 105 4.07 -22.68 -17.66
C ASP A 105 2.79 -22.98 -16.84
N ALA A 106 1.80 -22.10 -16.89
CA ALA A 106 0.53 -22.30 -16.20
C ALA A 106 -0.17 -23.59 -16.67
N LYS A 107 -0.72 -24.36 -15.72
CA LYS A 107 -1.33 -25.68 -16.00
C LYS A 107 -2.80 -25.62 -16.40
N LYS A 108 -3.46 -24.48 -16.19
CA LYS A 108 -4.86 -24.26 -16.56
C LYS A 108 -4.99 -23.89 -18.04
N SER A 109 -6.24 -23.76 -18.50
CA SER A 109 -6.51 -23.43 -19.89
C SER A 109 -6.04 -22.00 -20.23
N PRO A 110 -5.70 -21.69 -21.50
CA PRO A 110 -5.34 -20.34 -21.92
C PRO A 110 -6.45 -19.30 -21.63
N HIS A 111 -7.71 -19.74 -21.60
CA HIS A 111 -8.84 -18.90 -21.21
C HIS A 111 -8.77 -18.48 -19.74
N ASP A 112 -8.45 -19.43 -18.84
CA ASP A 112 -8.34 -19.16 -17.41
C ASP A 112 -7.16 -18.24 -17.11
N VAL A 113 -6.02 -18.46 -17.78
CA VAL A 113 -4.84 -17.59 -17.69
C VAL A 113 -5.19 -16.17 -18.17
N LYS A 114 -5.87 -16.04 -19.32
CA LYS A 114 -6.30 -14.72 -19.82
C LYS A 114 -7.24 -14.01 -18.84
N LYS A 115 -8.22 -14.74 -18.30
CA LYS A 115 -9.15 -14.21 -17.29
C LYS A 115 -8.40 -13.73 -16.05
N PHE A 116 -7.45 -14.52 -15.54
CA PHE A 116 -6.59 -14.14 -14.43
C PHE A 116 -5.84 -12.83 -14.72
N VAL A 117 -5.23 -12.71 -15.91
CA VAL A 117 -4.50 -11.50 -16.32
C VAL A 117 -5.43 -10.29 -16.35
N ASP A 118 -6.61 -10.40 -16.97
CA ASP A 118 -7.56 -9.29 -17.02
C ASP A 118 -8.06 -8.91 -15.60
N ASP A 119 -8.33 -9.90 -14.74
CA ASP A 119 -8.77 -9.70 -13.36
C ASP A 119 -7.68 -9.03 -12.49
N LEU A 120 -6.40 -9.33 -12.74
CA LEU A 120 -5.25 -8.71 -12.06
C LEU A 120 -5.09 -7.26 -12.48
N LEU A 121 -5.18 -6.96 -13.78
CA LEU A 121 -5.04 -5.59 -14.29
C LEU A 121 -6.16 -4.67 -13.81
N GLU A 122 -7.39 -5.18 -13.68
CA GLU A 122 -8.48 -4.40 -13.08
C GLU A 122 -8.23 -4.10 -11.60
N ARG A 123 -7.57 -5.00 -10.87
CA ARG A 123 -7.24 -4.79 -9.45
C ARG A 123 -6.07 -3.83 -9.27
N THR A 124 -5.02 -3.91 -10.09
CA THR A 124 -3.88 -3.00 -10.00
C THR A 124 -4.26 -1.55 -10.30
N LYS A 125 -5.30 -1.29 -11.12
CA LYS A 125 -5.87 0.07 -11.32
C LYS A 125 -6.43 0.72 -10.05
N THR A 126 -6.63 -0.05 -8.98
CA THR A 126 -7.16 0.46 -7.70
C THR A 126 -6.09 0.99 -6.75
N LEU A 127 -4.81 0.72 -7.08
CA LEU A 127 -3.61 1.05 -6.32
C LEU A 127 -3.07 2.44 -6.65
#